data_AF-A0A3D3KBH8-F1
#
_entry.id   AF-A0A3D3KBH8-F1
#
_cell.length_a   1.000
_cell.length_b   1.000
_cell.length_c   1.000
_cell.angle_alpha   90.00
_cell.angle_beta   90.00
_cell.angle_gamma   90.00
#
_symmetry.space_group_name_H-M   'P 1'
#
loop_
_entity.id
_entity.type
_entity.pdbx_description
1 polymer ?
#
loop_
_entity_poly.entity_id
_entity_poly.type
_entity_poly.pdbx_seq_one_letter_code
_entity_poly.pdbx_strand_id
1 'polypeptide(L)'
;RLDRRLALLPLATAAGTLLGAALLSPLLRGVSLTDALAVGSGFAYYSLSSVFIADLRSVELGTVALLCNILRELFTLLFAPLVARRFGPLAAVSIGGATTMDTTLPIVARAAGPQFVVVAIFHGCVLDFSVPWLVTLFCSL
;
A
#
# COMPACT_ATOMS: atom_id res chain seq x y z
N ARG A 1 -19.26 9.42 -15.55
CA ARG A 1 -19.34 7.96 -15.26
C ARG A 1 -17.97 7.54 -14.77
N LEU A 2 -17.85 6.97 -13.57
CA LEU A 2 -16.56 6.41 -13.12
C LEU A 2 -16.20 5.28 -14.09
N ASP A 3 -15.06 5.41 -14.77
CA ASP A 3 -14.59 4.38 -15.69
C ASP A 3 -14.28 3.11 -14.87
N ARG A 4 -14.78 1.95 -15.30
CA ARG A 4 -14.67 0.68 -14.53
C ARG A 4 -13.21 0.32 -14.24
N ARG A 5 -12.29 0.78 -15.09
CA ARG A 5 -10.84 0.64 -14.91
C ARG A 5 -10.32 1.33 -13.65
N LEU A 6 -10.99 2.40 -13.20
CA LEU A 6 -10.63 3.17 -12.00
C LEU A 6 -11.02 2.43 -10.71
N ALA A 7 -12.13 1.69 -10.74
CA ALA A 7 -12.56 0.85 -9.61
C ALA A 7 -11.65 -0.37 -9.40
N LEU A 8 -11.02 -0.87 -10.47
CA LEU A 8 -10.12 -2.03 -10.41
C LEU A 8 -8.73 -1.69 -9.85
N LEU A 9 -8.35 -0.41 -9.84
CA LEU A 9 -7.01 0.00 -9.42
C LEU A 9 -6.69 -0.37 -7.95
N PRO A 10 -7.50 -0.02 -6.94
CA PRO A 10 -7.20 -0.41 -5.56
C PRO A 10 -7.15 -1.93 -5.37
N LEU A 11 -8.00 -2.68 -6.07
CA LEU A 11 -7.98 -4.15 -6.04
C LEU A 11 -6.68 -4.70 -6.64
N ALA A 12 -6.24 -4.15 -7.78
CA ALA A 12 -4.98 -4.53 -8.42
C ALA A 12 -3.77 -4.18 -7.54
N THR A 13 -3.78 -3.01 -6.88
CA THR A 13 -2.75 -2.61 -5.92
C THR A 13 -2.71 -3.56 -4.73
N ALA A 14 -3.86 -3.89 -4.14
CA ALA A 14 -3.95 -4.80 -3.00
C ALA A 14 -3.45 -6.20 -3.39
N ALA A 15 -4.00 -6.77 -4.47
CA ALA A 15 -3.58 -8.08 -4.97
C ALA A 15 -2.09 -8.11 -5.31
N GLY A 16 -1.57 -7.11 -6.03
CA GLY A 16 -0.16 -7.02 -6.38
C GLY A 16 0.76 -6.91 -5.16
N THR A 17 0.38 -6.12 -4.16
CA THR A 17 1.14 -5.99 -2.90
C THR A 17 1.16 -7.31 -2.13
N LEU A 18 0.00 -7.97 -1.98
CA LEU A 18 -0.13 -9.23 -1.24
C LEU A 18 0.56 -10.39 -1.96
N LEU A 19 0.44 -10.47 -3.29
CA LEU A 19 1.18 -11.42 -4.10
C LEU A 19 2.69 -11.17 -3.97
N GLY A 20 3.14 -9.92 -4.02
CA GLY A 20 4.54 -9.57 -3.81
C GLY A 20 5.05 -10.02 -2.44
N ALA A 21 4.30 -9.75 -1.37
CA ALA A 21 4.61 -10.19 -0.02
C ALA A 21 4.66 -11.73 0.09
N ALA A 22 3.66 -12.42 -0.47
CA ALA A 22 3.61 -13.88 -0.47
C ALA A 22 4.78 -14.51 -1.23
N LEU A 23 5.09 -14.00 -2.44
CA LEU A 23 6.16 -14.51 -3.28
C LEU A 23 7.56 -14.26 -2.68
N LEU A 24 7.75 -13.16 -1.96
CA LEU A 24 9.01 -12.84 -1.29
C LEU A 24 9.13 -13.48 0.10
N SER A 25 8.03 -13.91 0.72
CA SER A 25 8.04 -14.53 2.06
C SER A 25 9.03 -15.68 2.23
N PRO A 26 9.27 -16.60 1.26
CA PRO A 26 10.23 -17.69 1.43
C PRO A 26 11.69 -17.21 1.52
N LEU A 27 11.99 -15.99 1.06
CA LEU A 27 13.31 -15.38 1.19
C LEU A 27 13.54 -14.78 2.58
N LEU A 28 12.47 -14.50 3.33
CA LEU A 28 12.49 -13.90 4.65
C LEU A 28 12.54 -14.99 5.72
N ARG A 29 13.73 -15.50 6.03
CA ARG A 29 13.91 -16.51 7.08
C ARG A 29 13.38 -15.99 8.41
N GLY A 30 12.47 -16.75 9.03
CA GLY A 30 11.89 -16.42 10.34
C GLY A 30 10.62 -15.55 10.28
N VAL A 31 10.15 -15.18 9.09
CA VAL A 31 8.86 -14.49 8.91
C VAL A 31 7.87 -15.48 8.29
N SER A 32 6.74 -15.70 8.96
CA SER A 32 5.70 -16.57 8.41
C SER A 32 5.01 -15.90 7.21
N LEU A 33 4.34 -16.69 6.36
CA LEU A 33 3.57 -16.15 5.25
C LEU A 33 2.49 -15.15 5.74
N THR A 34 1.81 -15.48 6.85
CA THR A 34 0.75 -14.62 7.40
C THR A 34 1.31 -13.33 7.97
N ASP A 35 2.51 -13.36 8.58
CA ASP A 35 3.19 -12.14 9.03
C ASP A 35 3.61 -11.24 7.85
N ALA A 36 4.14 -11.82 6.78
CA ALA A 36 4.50 -11.07 5.57
C ALA A 36 3.25 -10.42 4.92
N LEU A 37 2.14 -11.16 4.86
CA LEU A 37 0.86 -10.66 4.35
C LEU A 37 0.26 -9.58 5.26
N ALA A 38 0.37 -9.71 6.60
CA ALA A 38 -0.06 -8.69 7.54
C ALA A 38 0.71 -7.38 7.34
N VAL A 39 2.04 -7.46 7.24
CA VAL A 39 2.90 -6.29 6.95
C VAL A 39 2.53 -5.64 5.61
N GLY A 40 2.35 -6.44 4.56
CA GLY A 40 1.97 -5.96 3.23
C GLY A 40 0.58 -5.32 3.17
N SER A 41 -0.35 -5.79 4.02
CA SER A 41 -1.72 -5.27 4.12
C SER A 41 -1.81 -3.89 4.75
N GLY A 42 -0.71 -3.34 5.26
CA GLY A 42 -0.69 -1.97 5.78
C GLY A 42 -0.89 -0.91 4.70
N PHE A 43 -0.60 -1.19 3.43
CA PHE A 43 -0.79 -0.30 2.28
C PHE A 43 -0.36 1.17 2.51
N ALA A 44 0.73 1.41 3.22
CA ALA A 44 1.22 2.72 3.66
C ALA A 44 0.44 3.42 4.79
N TYR A 45 -0.65 2.85 5.33
CA TYR A 45 -1.27 3.30 6.59
C TYR A 45 -0.46 2.79 7.79
N TYR A 46 0.77 3.28 7.90
CA TYR A 46 1.76 2.77 8.83
C TYR A 46 1.37 2.95 10.30
N SER A 47 0.70 4.04 10.67
CA SER A 47 0.38 4.35 12.07
C SER A 47 -0.65 3.41 12.69
N LEU A 48 -1.69 3.02 11.93
CA LEU A 48 -2.69 2.07 12.40
C LEU A 48 -2.23 0.62 12.25
N SER A 49 -1.70 0.27 11.07
CA SER A 49 -1.29 -1.12 10.79
C SER A 49 -0.16 -1.59 11.71
N SER A 50 0.82 -0.73 12.04
CA SER A 50 1.90 -1.12 12.94
C SER A 50 1.42 -1.40 14.36
N VAL A 51 0.44 -0.63 14.86
CA VAL A 51 -0.13 -0.82 16.20
C VAL A 51 -0.88 -2.15 16.26
N PHE A 52 -1.73 -2.45 15.28
CA PHE A 52 -2.43 -3.73 15.23
C PHE A 52 -1.48 -4.93 15.15
N ILE A 53 -0.42 -4.84 14.35
CA ILE A 53 0.56 -5.92 14.24
C ILE A 53 1.38 -6.06 15.53
N ALA A 54 1.73 -4.95 16.18
CA ALA A 54 2.42 -4.97 17.46
C ALA A 54 1.59 -5.66 18.55
N ASP A 55 0.30 -5.33 18.62
CA ASP A 55 -0.62 -5.85 19.64
C ASP A 55 -1.01 -7.31 19.39
N LEU A 56 -1.21 -7.71 18.13
CA LEU A 56 -1.71 -9.05 17.77
C LEU A 56 -0.61 -10.08 17.53
N ARG A 57 0.62 -9.65 17.21
CA ARG A 57 1.75 -10.54 16.91
C ARG A 57 2.96 -10.26 17.77
N SER A 58 3.63 -9.13 17.55
CA SER A 58 4.82 -8.73 18.28
C SER A 58 5.26 -7.30 17.93
N VAL A 59 5.87 -6.62 18.90
CA VAL A 59 6.42 -5.27 18.73
C VAL A 59 7.48 -5.20 17.62
N GLU A 60 8.27 -6.27 17.49
CA GLU A 60 9.30 -6.40 16.45
C GLU A 60 8.67 -6.38 15.05
N LEU A 61 7.63 -7.19 14.82
CA LEU A 61 6.92 -7.23 13.54
C LEU A 61 6.15 -5.92 13.29
N GLY A 62 5.58 -5.31 14.33
CA GLY A 62 4.94 -4.00 14.24
C GLY A 62 5.92 -2.91 13.78
N THR A 63 7.17 -2.96 14.27
CA THR A 63 8.25 -2.04 13.84
C THR A 63 8.63 -2.28 12.38
N VAL A 64 8.71 -3.54 11.95
CA VAL A 64 8.92 -3.88 10.53
C VAL A 64 7.78 -3.31 9.67
N ALA A 65 6.53 -3.47 10.12
CA ALA A 65 5.37 -2.93 9.41
C ALA A 65 5.41 -1.40 9.27
N LEU A 66 5.75 -0.69 10.35
CA LEU A 66 5.95 0.76 10.34
C LEU A 66 6.99 1.15 9.29
N LEU A 67 8.17 0.52 9.33
CA LEU A 67 9.28 0.83 8.40
C LEU A 67 8.91 0.49 6.95
N CYS A 68 8.33 -0.67 6.66
CA CYS A 68 7.93 -1.05 5.31
C CYS A 68 6.93 -0.05 4.71
N ASN A 69 5.96 0.39 5.50
CA ASN A 69 4.92 1.30 5.03
C ASN A 69 5.42 2.75 4.91
N ILE A 70 6.31 3.22 5.80
CA ILE A 70 7.04 4.49 5.62
C ILE A 70 7.91 4.44 4.37
N LEU A 71 8.66 3.35 4.16
CA LEU A 71 9.50 3.19 2.98
C LEU A 71 8.65 3.23 1.71
N ARG A 72 7.48 2.59 1.68
CA ARG A 72 6.55 2.67 0.55
C ARG A 72 6.12 4.12 0.26
N GLU A 73 5.80 4.90 1.27
CA GLU A 73 5.49 6.32 1.12
C GLU A 73 6.69 7.09 0.53
N LEU A 74 7.89 6.92 1.11
CA LEU A 74 9.11 7.56 0.62
C LEU A 74 9.44 7.17 -0.83
N PHE A 75 9.33 5.88 -1.17
CA PHE A 75 9.51 5.40 -2.54
C PHE A 75 8.53 6.09 -3.50
N THR A 76 7.29 6.31 -3.06
CA THR A 76 6.29 7.01 -3.88
C THR A 76 6.66 8.48 -4.07
N LEU A 77 7.01 9.19 -3.00
CA LEU A 77 7.41 10.60 -3.07
C LEU A 77 8.62 10.82 -3.99
N LEU A 78 9.59 9.90 -3.96
CA LEU A 78 10.83 10.01 -4.74
C LEU A 78 10.66 9.53 -6.19
N PHE A 79 9.96 8.42 -6.40
CA PHE A 79 9.97 7.71 -7.69
C PHE A 79 8.67 7.78 -8.48
N ALA A 80 7.57 8.35 -7.95
CA ALA A 80 6.32 8.48 -8.70
C ALA A 80 6.48 9.15 -10.08
N PRO A 81 7.29 10.22 -10.27
CA PRO A 81 7.52 10.80 -11.60
C PRO A 81 8.19 9.82 -12.58
N LEU A 82 9.14 9.01 -12.09
CA LEU A 82 9.84 8.02 -12.90
C LEU A 82 8.90 6.86 -13.27
N VAL A 83 8.13 6.38 -12.29
CA VAL A 83 7.15 5.31 -12.47
C VAL A 83 6.06 5.75 -13.44
N ALA A 84 5.56 6.99 -13.34
CA ALA A 84 4.59 7.55 -14.26
C ALA A 84 5.08 7.54 -15.70
N ARG A 85 6.35 7.92 -15.93
CA ARG A 85 6.97 7.93 -17.26
C ARG A 85 7.18 6.53 -17.83
N ARG A 86 7.55 5.55 -17.00
CA ARG A 86 7.94 4.21 -17.47
C ARG A 86 6.80 3.20 -17.53
N PHE A 87 5.87 3.28 -16.58
CA PHE A 87 4.79 2.31 -16.36
C PHE A 87 3.39 2.94 -16.46
N GLY A 88 3.31 4.26 -16.62
CA GLY A 88 2.07 4.99 -16.81
C GLY A 88 1.49 5.61 -15.52
N PRO A 89 0.52 6.52 -15.67
CA PRO A 89 -0.02 7.33 -14.57
C PRO A 89 -0.69 6.50 -13.47
N LEU A 90 -1.40 5.42 -13.82
CA LEU A 90 -2.06 4.55 -12.84
C LEU A 90 -1.06 3.77 -11.99
N ALA A 91 0.11 3.43 -12.54
CA ALA A 91 1.17 2.79 -11.78
C ALA A 91 1.75 3.74 -10.72
N ALA A 92 1.89 5.03 -11.05
CA ALA A 92 2.33 6.05 -10.10
C ALA A 92 1.33 6.27 -8.95
N VAL A 93 0.02 6.10 -9.20
CA VAL A 93 -0.99 6.04 -8.13
C VAL A 93 -0.79 4.75 -7.32
N SER A 94 -0.72 3.59 -7.96
CA SER A 94 -0.67 2.28 -7.28
C SER A 94 0.45 2.16 -6.23
N ILE A 95 1.65 2.65 -6.54
CA ILE A 95 2.81 2.57 -5.62
C ILE A 95 2.57 3.29 -4.28
N GLY A 96 1.75 4.34 -4.27
CA GLY A 96 1.45 5.13 -3.06
C GLY A 96 0.62 4.38 -2.02
N GLY A 97 -0.25 3.46 -2.44
CA GLY A 97 -1.16 2.82 -1.49
C GLY A 97 -2.22 3.78 -0.93
N ALA A 98 -2.50 3.71 0.37
CA ALA A 98 -3.46 4.56 1.07
C ALA A 98 -3.10 6.05 0.99
N THR A 99 -1.80 6.36 0.96
CA THR A 99 -1.28 7.73 1.04
C THR A 99 -1.51 8.55 -0.24
N THR A 100 -2.07 7.93 -1.28
CA THR A 100 -2.43 8.62 -2.53
C THR A 100 -3.57 9.61 -2.36
N MET A 101 -4.30 9.53 -1.25
CA MET A 101 -5.37 10.46 -0.89
C MET A 101 -4.84 11.70 -0.16
N ASP A 102 -3.65 11.65 0.47
CA ASP A 102 -3.13 12.71 1.34
C ASP A 102 -1.64 13.05 1.06
N THR A 103 -0.68 12.39 1.70
CA THR A 103 0.73 12.80 1.75
C THR A 103 1.40 12.71 0.37
N THR A 104 1.04 11.70 -0.43
CA THR A 104 1.60 11.53 -1.78
C THR A 104 0.74 12.16 -2.88
N LEU A 105 -0.45 12.65 -2.56
CA LEU A 105 -1.38 13.22 -3.54
C LEU A 105 -0.77 14.35 -4.39
N PRO A 106 -0.05 15.34 -3.83
CA PRO A 106 0.55 16.41 -4.64
C PRO A 106 1.59 15.89 -5.64
N ILE A 107 2.36 14.87 -5.26
CA ILE A 107 3.37 14.25 -6.12
C ILE A 107 2.70 13.43 -7.21
N VAL A 108 1.69 12.64 -6.87
CA VAL A 108 0.89 11.87 -7.83
C VAL A 108 0.20 12.80 -8.84
N ALA A 109 -0.40 13.90 -8.38
CA ALA A 109 -1.03 14.88 -9.27
C ALA A 109 -0.04 15.50 -10.27
N ARG A 110 1.19 15.77 -9.83
CA ARG A 110 2.27 16.28 -10.69
C ARG A 110 2.84 15.22 -11.64
N ALA A 111 2.94 13.97 -11.18
CA ALA A 111 3.55 12.87 -11.93
C ALA A 111 2.58 12.25 -12.95
N ALA A 112 1.35 11.97 -12.54
CA ALA A 112 0.32 11.31 -13.35
C ALA A 112 -0.56 12.31 -14.12
N GLY A 113 -0.70 13.54 -13.61
CA GLY A 113 -1.54 14.59 -14.16
C GLY A 113 -2.79 14.87 -13.31
N PRO A 114 -3.34 16.10 -13.38
CA PRO A 114 -4.44 16.55 -12.53
C PRO A 114 -5.74 15.74 -12.72
N GLN A 115 -5.94 15.15 -13.91
CA GLN A 115 -7.09 14.29 -14.19
C GLN A 115 -7.12 13.00 -13.35
N PHE A 116 -6.01 12.60 -12.74
CA PHE A 116 -5.92 11.40 -11.89
C PHE A 116 -6.10 11.69 -10.40
N VAL A 117 -6.31 12.95 -9.98
CA VAL A 117 -6.50 13.33 -8.57
C VAL A 117 -7.67 12.60 -7.93
N VAL A 118 -8.83 12.59 -8.58
CA VAL A 118 -10.04 11.89 -8.06
C VAL A 118 -9.80 10.39 -7.95
N VAL A 119 -9.02 9.82 -8.89
CA VAL A 119 -8.64 8.40 -8.88
C VAL A 119 -7.72 8.09 -7.71
N ALA A 120 -6.74 8.96 -7.44
CA ALA A 120 -5.80 8.81 -6.34
C ALA A 120 -6.48 8.91 -4.97
N ILE A 121 -7.43 9.82 -4.81
CA ILE A 121 -8.26 9.94 -3.60
C ILE A 121 -9.09 8.67 -3.40
N PHE A 122 -9.83 8.24 -4.43
CA PHE A 122 -10.64 7.03 -4.35
C PHE A 122 -9.78 5.78 -4.04
N HIS A 123 -8.65 5.64 -4.72
CA HIS A 123 -7.70 4.55 -4.50
C HIS A 123 -7.19 4.52 -3.05
N GLY A 124 -6.73 5.66 -2.55
CA GLY A 124 -6.19 5.78 -1.20
C GLY A 124 -7.26 5.45 -0.17
N CYS A 125 -8.45 6.04 -0.31
CA CYS A 125 -9.60 5.79 0.55
C CYS A 125 -9.98 4.30 0.63
N VAL A 126 -10.09 3.61 -0.52
CA VAL A 126 -10.46 2.18 -0.54
C VAL A 126 -9.40 1.31 0.14
N LEU A 127 -8.12 1.58 -0.10
CA LEU A 127 -7.05 0.85 0.56
C LEU A 127 -7.02 1.13 2.06
N ASP A 128 -7.15 2.39 2.47
CA ASP A 128 -7.20 2.82 3.86
C ASP A 128 -8.28 2.09 4.66
N PHE A 129 -9.50 2.03 4.13
CA PHE A 129 -10.61 1.28 4.75
C PHE A 129 -10.37 -0.24 4.80
N SER A 130 -9.54 -0.79 3.90
CA SER A 130 -9.24 -2.22 3.87
C SER A 130 -8.19 -2.64 4.91
N VAL A 131 -7.33 -1.72 5.35
CA VAL A 131 -6.20 -2.00 6.26
C VAL A 131 -6.65 -2.67 7.56
N PRO A 132 -7.63 -2.14 8.32
CA PRO A 132 -8.05 -2.76 9.58
C PRO A 132 -8.49 -4.21 9.41
N TRP A 133 -9.22 -4.50 8.34
CA TRP A 133 -9.74 -5.83 8.07
C TRP A 133 -8.68 -6.82 7.60
N LEU A 134 -7.83 -6.42 6.65
CA LEU A 134 -6.82 -7.32 6.09
C LEU A 134 -5.69 -7.58 7.08
N VAL A 135 -5.22 -6.55 7.79
CA VAL A 135 -4.18 -6.72 8.81
C VAL A 135 -4.66 -7.65 9.92
N THR A 136 -5.85 -7.40 10.49
CA THR A 136 -6.39 -8.25 11.57
C THR A 136 -6.67 -9.68 11.09
N LEU A 137 -7.17 -9.86 9.85
CA LEU A 137 -7.34 -11.18 9.26
C LEU A 137 -6.02 -11.95 9.21
N PHE A 138 -4.96 -11.40 8.63
CA PHE A 138 -3.67 -12.10 8.54
C PHE A 138 -2.97 -12.26 9.89
N CYS A 139 -3.19 -11.34 10.84
CA CYS A 139 -2.76 -11.51 12.22
C CYS A 139 -3.56 -12.58 12.99
N SER A 140 -4.72 -13.01 12.50
CA SER A 140 -5.52 -14.06 13.15
C SER A 140 -5.24 -15.47 12.62
N LEU A 141 -4.64 -15.59 11.44
CA LEU A 141 -4.33 -16.83 10.73
C LEU A 141 -2.98 -17.41 11.15
#